data_AF-A0A5E6N6C3-F1
#
_entry.id   AF-A0A5E6N6C3-F1
#
_cell.length_a   1.000
_cell.length_b   1.000
_cell.length_c   1.000
_cell.angle_alpha   90.00
_cell.angle_beta   90.00
_cell.angle_gamma   90.00
#
_symmetry.space_group_name_H-M   'P 1'
#
loop_
_entity.id
_entity.type
_entity.pdbx_description
1 polymer ?
#
loop_
_entity_poly.entity_id
_entity_poly.type
_entity_poly.pdbx_seq_one_letter_code
_entity_poly.pdbx_strand_id
1 'polypeptide(L)'
;MKRKSEYKPLLYTTTVRNPRRVKGLLNILKNFNGEILTNELAQDIMGKLIYYGLYRPMKKTSSVKAKWKSTRSGKFSDTILSEPEVKIILDDNPQNHKEAGFNKGWSSRFATIFNFTKELGFVYFWQNKKIEFSKVGLKLAESIEVTVREDSILVSDIHPEFEQQAFLHALAKSQRNNPFLRVLNENIPLILLLKTIKKLNADKKFNSTGISKLELPLIIFWKDNNAEDLYQLIKSIREKYQYKPSWEVIIDTCENTIMKGKFKEFQPKSIMNEYPDDFIRKMRLTGLISLRGGGRFIDINKNELEKIDYVLEKYSQYKKYSTAREYFDYMAQVDQNLISFIPKATDIETNNKYLINWTKHYSFTDIKKELMILSSRGKSKDGVLKYLPHPVRLEFLVSIAIKHKFPNIKVMPNYPCDDEGIPTSTAGGQGNQGDIECFDGNNGILVEVTMSEGRQQTMMEVWPIARHLEEFSKKIEKSLCCFIAPSIFKDSERQIKFSKQEYNLSIHPKTINNFLEYISTSKDFYCDN
;
A
#
# COMPACT_ATOMS: atom_id res chain seq x y z
N MET A 1 33.03 -16.35 11.91
CA MET A 1 32.00 -17.32 12.34
C MET A 1 30.61 -16.85 11.88
N LYS A 2 29.75 -17.75 11.36
CA LYS A 2 28.34 -17.41 11.05
C LYS A 2 27.60 -17.15 12.37
N ARG A 3 26.88 -16.02 12.47
CA ARG A 3 26.06 -15.70 13.65
C ARG A 3 24.98 -16.77 13.84
N LYS A 4 24.84 -17.30 15.06
CA LYS A 4 23.83 -18.31 15.41
C LYS A 4 22.41 -17.74 15.25
N SER A 5 21.45 -18.61 14.91
CA SER A 5 20.03 -18.25 14.90
C SER A 5 19.53 -18.00 16.32
N GLU A 6 18.66 -17.00 16.46
CA GLU A 6 18.05 -16.59 17.73
C GLU A 6 16.58 -16.24 17.47
N TYR A 7 15.71 -16.33 18.49
CA TYR A 7 14.34 -15.80 18.38
C TYR A 7 14.41 -14.29 18.19
N LYS A 8 13.56 -13.71 17.34
CA LYS A 8 13.47 -12.25 17.10
C LYS A 8 12.02 -11.85 16.90
N PRO A 9 11.63 -10.59 17.24
CA PRO A 9 10.38 -10.06 16.74
C PRO A 9 10.33 -10.08 15.21
N LEU A 10 9.12 -10.16 14.66
CA LEU A 10 8.88 -10.00 13.23
C LEU A 10 9.24 -8.59 12.80
N LEU A 11 10.39 -8.46 12.15
CA LEU A 11 10.85 -7.21 11.57
C LEU A 11 11.02 -7.44 10.08
N TYR A 12 10.08 -6.92 9.30
CA TYR A 12 10.33 -6.77 7.87
C TYR A 12 11.34 -5.64 7.66
N THR A 13 12.15 -5.72 6.60
CA THR A 13 13.22 -4.75 6.39
C THR A 13 12.71 -3.31 6.39
N THR A 14 13.42 -2.44 7.12
CA THR A 14 13.14 -1.00 7.15
C THR A 14 13.51 -0.31 5.83
N THR A 15 14.24 -0.98 4.93
CA THR A 15 14.60 -0.41 3.63
C THR A 15 13.36 -0.18 2.77
N VAL A 16 12.34 -1.04 2.92
CA VAL A 16 11.06 -0.94 2.21
C VAL A 16 9.89 -0.98 3.21
N ARG A 17 9.80 0.04 4.07
CA ARG A 17 8.67 0.22 5.03
C ARG A 17 7.31 0.39 4.35
N ASN A 18 7.28 0.98 3.17
CA ASN A 18 6.09 1.01 2.34
C ASN A 18 6.20 -0.12 1.30
N PRO A 19 5.52 -1.25 1.48
CA PRO A 19 5.58 -2.38 0.56
C PRO A 19 5.16 -2.01 -0.87
N ARG A 20 4.37 -0.95 -1.07
CA ARG A 20 4.02 -0.45 -2.41
C ARG A 20 5.20 0.10 -3.22
N ARG A 21 6.37 0.35 -2.59
CA ARG A 21 7.59 0.69 -3.33
C ARG A 21 8.14 -0.48 -4.13
N VAL A 22 7.77 -1.72 -3.76
CA VAL A 22 8.27 -2.93 -4.39
C VAL A 22 7.95 -2.96 -5.88
N LYS A 23 6.75 -2.55 -6.31
CA LYS A 23 6.37 -2.54 -7.73
C LYS A 23 7.31 -1.69 -8.58
N GLY A 24 7.67 -0.49 -8.13
CA GLY A 24 8.64 0.38 -8.82
C GLY A 24 10.05 -0.21 -8.88
N LEU A 25 10.51 -0.81 -7.78
CA LEU A 25 11.82 -1.47 -7.74
C LEU A 25 11.88 -2.67 -8.69
N LEU A 26 10.85 -3.51 -8.68
CA LEU A 26 10.76 -4.69 -9.55
C LEU A 26 10.56 -4.29 -11.01
N ASN A 27 9.80 -3.24 -11.30
CA ASN A 27 9.60 -2.72 -12.66
C ASN A 27 10.92 -2.28 -13.32
N ILE A 28 11.85 -1.70 -12.56
CA ILE A 28 13.20 -1.40 -13.08
C ILE A 28 14.06 -2.67 -13.15
N LEU A 29 14.02 -3.52 -12.12
CA LEU A 29 14.86 -4.72 -12.05
C LEU A 29 14.49 -5.77 -13.11
N LYS A 30 13.23 -5.85 -13.56
CA LYS A 30 12.77 -6.85 -14.55
C LYS A 30 13.53 -6.76 -15.88
N ASN A 31 14.04 -5.57 -16.21
CA ASN A 31 14.80 -5.33 -17.43
C ASN A 31 16.16 -6.06 -17.44
N PHE A 32 16.62 -6.53 -16.28
CA PHE A 32 17.88 -7.27 -16.11
C PHE A 32 17.62 -8.76 -15.79
N ASN A 33 16.40 -9.25 -16.00
CA ASN A 33 16.04 -10.64 -15.74
C ASN A 33 16.85 -11.58 -16.66
N GLY A 34 17.47 -12.61 -16.07
CA GLY A 34 18.34 -13.56 -16.76
C GLY A 34 19.83 -13.18 -16.79
N GLU A 35 20.17 -11.92 -16.49
CA GLU A 35 21.55 -11.44 -16.46
C GLU A 35 22.31 -11.90 -15.20
N ILE A 36 23.65 -12.01 -15.31
CA ILE A 36 24.52 -12.39 -14.19
C ILE A 36 24.81 -11.16 -13.32
N LEU A 37 24.45 -11.22 -12.04
CA LEU A 37 24.65 -10.13 -11.09
C LEU A 37 26.12 -9.97 -10.68
N THR A 38 26.90 -9.26 -11.50
CA THR A 38 28.26 -8.82 -11.17
C THR A 38 28.25 -7.60 -10.23
N ASN A 39 29.43 -7.12 -9.80
CA ASN A 39 29.51 -5.90 -9.00
C ASN A 39 29.12 -4.67 -9.82
N GLU A 40 29.57 -4.65 -11.06
CA GLU A 40 29.36 -3.60 -12.05
C GLU A 40 27.87 -3.52 -12.37
N LEU A 41 27.24 -4.65 -12.70
CA LEU A 41 25.80 -4.69 -12.96
C LEU A 41 24.99 -4.25 -11.74
N ALA A 42 25.38 -4.66 -10.53
CA ALA A 42 24.70 -4.21 -9.33
C ALA A 42 24.80 -2.68 -9.12
N GLN A 43 25.95 -2.08 -9.45
CA GLN A 43 26.13 -0.63 -9.44
C GLN A 43 25.28 0.04 -10.53
N ASP A 44 25.23 -0.51 -11.74
CA ASP A 44 24.44 0.03 -12.85
C ASP A 44 22.94 0.01 -12.53
N ILE A 45 22.43 -1.08 -11.96
CA ILE A 45 21.04 -1.18 -11.51
C ILE A 45 20.75 -0.12 -10.43
N MET A 46 21.66 0.07 -9.47
CA MET A 46 21.52 1.12 -8.46
C MET A 46 21.57 2.52 -9.08
N GLY A 47 22.40 2.73 -10.11
CA GLY A 47 22.43 3.93 -10.94
C GLY A 47 21.10 4.18 -11.64
N LYS A 48 20.46 3.14 -12.20
CA LYS A 48 19.11 3.26 -12.79
C LYS A 48 18.04 3.57 -11.74
N LEU A 49 18.12 3.03 -10.53
CA LEU A 49 17.22 3.45 -9.45
C LEU A 49 17.41 4.93 -9.05
N ILE A 50 18.64 5.45 -9.14
CA ILE A 50 18.95 6.87 -8.93
C ILE A 50 18.41 7.72 -10.08
N TYR A 51 18.63 7.29 -11.33
CA TYR A 51 18.15 7.94 -12.54
C TYR A 51 16.64 8.24 -12.48
N TYR A 52 15.84 7.27 -12.03
CA TYR A 52 14.38 7.39 -11.84
C TYR A 52 13.96 8.00 -10.49
N GLY A 53 14.91 8.33 -9.60
CA GLY A 53 14.62 8.88 -8.27
C GLY A 53 14.04 7.89 -7.25
N LEU A 54 13.99 6.58 -7.56
CA LEU A 54 13.50 5.53 -6.64
C LEU A 54 14.46 5.29 -5.46
N TYR A 55 15.76 5.46 -5.70
CA TYR A 55 16.80 5.48 -4.67
C TYR A 55 17.47 6.85 -4.63
N ARG A 56 17.42 7.51 -3.48
CA ARG A 56 17.94 8.88 -3.31
C ARG A 56 19.00 8.92 -2.21
N PRO A 57 20.30 8.81 -2.55
CA PRO A 57 21.42 8.93 -1.62
C PRO A 57 21.44 10.27 -0.86
N MET A 58 22.30 10.41 0.15
CA MET A 58 22.30 11.59 1.01
C MET A 58 22.88 12.83 0.32
N LYS A 59 24.07 12.70 -0.29
CA LYS A 59 24.72 13.82 -0.99
C LYS A 59 24.14 13.98 -2.39
N LYS A 60 23.80 15.23 -2.74
CA LYS A 60 23.09 15.60 -3.97
C LYS A 60 23.52 17.00 -4.40
N THR A 61 23.69 17.20 -5.71
CA THR A 61 23.89 18.52 -6.31
C THR A 61 22.61 19.37 -6.24
N SER A 62 22.74 20.68 -6.45
CA SER A 62 21.59 21.59 -6.48
C SER A 62 20.60 21.25 -7.60
N SER A 63 21.09 20.85 -8.78
CA SER A 63 20.25 20.40 -9.90
C SER A 63 19.38 19.19 -9.51
N VAL A 64 20.01 18.15 -8.93
CA VAL A 64 19.31 16.95 -8.49
C VAL A 64 18.29 17.26 -7.39
N LYS A 65 18.63 18.15 -6.44
CA LYS A 65 17.69 18.60 -5.40
C LYS A 65 16.46 19.28 -6.01
N ALA A 66 16.63 20.07 -7.06
CA ALA A 66 15.52 20.73 -7.76
C ALA A 66 14.59 19.71 -8.44
N LYS A 67 15.16 18.77 -9.22
CA LYS A 67 14.40 17.69 -9.91
C LYS A 67 13.63 16.78 -8.95
N TRP A 68 14.14 16.59 -7.74
CA TRP A 68 13.51 15.73 -6.73
C TRP A 68 12.62 16.46 -5.73
N LYS A 69 12.46 17.79 -5.83
CA LYS A 69 11.78 18.63 -4.84
C LYS A 69 10.30 18.27 -4.65
N SER A 70 9.61 17.93 -5.74
CA SER A 70 8.16 17.68 -5.79
C SER A 70 7.73 16.27 -5.36
N THR A 71 8.70 15.36 -5.23
CA THR A 71 8.46 13.94 -4.96
C THR A 71 9.24 13.47 -3.73
N ARG A 72 8.80 12.37 -3.13
CA ARG A 72 9.45 11.79 -1.94
C ARG A 72 10.35 10.63 -2.31
N SER A 73 11.39 10.41 -1.49
CA SER A 73 12.24 9.21 -1.58
C SER A 73 11.39 7.94 -1.60
N GLY A 74 11.69 7.06 -2.55
CA GLY A 74 10.96 5.81 -2.74
C GLY A 74 9.79 5.86 -3.70
N LYS A 75 9.50 7.02 -4.27
CA LYS A 75 8.66 7.18 -5.46
C LYS A 75 9.53 7.61 -6.64
N PHE A 76 9.05 7.36 -7.85
CA PHE A 76 9.59 7.97 -9.05
C PHE A 76 9.66 9.50 -8.86
N SER A 77 10.71 10.12 -9.40
CA SER A 77 10.72 11.58 -9.56
C SER A 77 9.81 12.00 -10.70
N ASP A 78 9.46 13.28 -10.77
CA ASP A 78 8.68 13.79 -11.91
C ASP A 78 9.54 13.88 -13.17
N THR A 79 10.86 14.04 -13.00
CA THR A 79 11.84 14.09 -14.08
C THR A 79 13.00 13.13 -13.89
N ILE A 80 13.60 12.68 -14.99
CA ILE A 80 14.81 11.86 -15.00
C ILE A 80 16.06 12.70 -14.66
N LEU A 81 17.07 12.02 -14.12
CA LEU A 81 18.42 12.58 -14.06
C LEU A 81 19.18 12.34 -15.37
N SER A 82 20.18 13.15 -15.67
CA SER A 82 21.12 12.85 -16.75
C SER A 82 22.17 11.82 -16.30
N GLU A 83 22.81 11.12 -17.24
CA GLU A 83 23.89 10.17 -16.91
C GLU A 83 25.05 10.83 -16.13
N PRO A 84 25.50 12.07 -16.46
CA PRO A 84 26.47 12.79 -15.62
C PRO A 84 25.98 13.04 -14.18
N GLU A 85 24.70 13.38 -13.99
CA GLU A 85 24.14 13.57 -12.65
C GLU A 85 24.13 12.27 -11.85
N VAL A 86 23.77 11.15 -12.48
CA VAL A 86 23.80 9.82 -11.84
C VAL A 86 25.22 9.44 -11.43
N LYS A 87 26.20 9.63 -12.32
CA LYS A 87 27.61 9.34 -12.04
C LYS A 87 28.13 10.14 -10.85
N ILE A 88 27.89 11.45 -10.81
CA ILE A 88 28.26 12.30 -9.67
C ILE A 88 27.63 11.79 -8.38
N ILE A 89 26.35 11.41 -8.40
CA ILE A 89 25.68 10.87 -7.20
C ILE A 89 26.35 9.56 -6.74
N LEU A 90 26.67 8.64 -7.67
CA LEU A 90 27.32 7.38 -7.33
C LEU A 90 28.71 7.62 -6.69
N ASP A 91 29.50 8.50 -7.29
CA ASP A 91 30.86 8.83 -6.86
C ASP A 91 30.88 9.55 -5.50
N ASP A 92 29.98 10.51 -5.30
CA ASP A 92 29.90 11.29 -4.05
C ASP A 92 29.38 10.47 -2.86
N ASN A 93 28.62 9.40 -3.14
CA ASN A 93 27.99 8.55 -2.14
C ASN A 93 28.56 7.12 -2.15
N PRO A 94 29.87 6.94 -1.89
CA PRO A 94 30.47 5.61 -1.86
C PRO A 94 29.80 4.77 -0.78
N GLN A 95 29.53 3.51 -1.11
CA GLN A 95 28.87 2.60 -0.19
C GLN A 95 29.91 1.82 0.63
N ASN A 96 29.73 1.78 1.94
CA ASN A 96 30.62 1.04 2.85
C ASN A 96 29.97 -0.18 3.49
N HIS A 97 28.71 -0.47 3.16
CA HIS A 97 27.98 -1.60 3.71
C HIS A 97 28.44 -2.94 3.12
N LYS A 98 28.35 -4.01 3.91
CA LYS A 98 28.68 -5.38 3.51
C LYS A 98 27.53 -6.32 3.88
N GLU A 99 26.74 -6.71 2.89
CA GLU A 99 25.74 -7.76 3.01
C GLU A 99 26.39 -9.14 2.88
N ALA A 100 25.84 -10.14 3.57
CA ALA A 100 26.34 -11.50 3.47
C ALA A 100 26.12 -12.05 2.06
N GLY A 101 27.19 -12.54 1.42
CA GLY A 101 27.14 -13.08 0.07
C GLY A 101 27.31 -12.05 -1.06
N PHE A 102 27.55 -10.77 -0.74
CA PHE A 102 27.80 -9.70 -1.71
C PHE A 102 29.10 -8.98 -1.41
N ASN A 103 29.73 -8.36 -2.40
CA ASN A 103 30.93 -7.54 -2.15
C ASN A 103 30.57 -6.24 -1.42
N LYS A 104 31.54 -5.70 -0.66
CA LYS A 104 31.34 -4.42 0.05
C LYS A 104 31.10 -3.35 -1.02
N GLY A 105 30.13 -2.46 -0.80
CA GLY A 105 29.83 -1.38 -1.75
C GLY A 105 28.45 -1.48 -2.38
N TRP A 106 28.34 -1.11 -3.66
CA TRP A 106 27.07 -1.02 -4.37
C TRP A 106 26.36 -2.36 -4.53
N SER A 107 27.09 -3.47 -4.67
CA SER A 107 26.49 -4.81 -4.69
C SER A 107 25.84 -5.20 -3.36
N SER A 108 26.44 -4.81 -2.22
CA SER A 108 25.77 -4.92 -0.92
C SER A 108 24.56 -4.00 -0.80
N ARG A 109 24.64 -2.77 -1.31
CA ARG A 109 23.50 -1.85 -1.31
C ARG A 109 22.33 -2.38 -2.13
N PHE A 110 22.61 -2.94 -3.31
CA PHE A 110 21.64 -3.63 -4.16
C PHE A 110 20.91 -4.72 -3.36
N ALA A 111 21.68 -5.61 -2.70
CA ALA A 111 21.10 -6.65 -1.88
C ALA A 111 20.21 -6.09 -0.76
N THR A 112 20.65 -5.04 -0.05
CA THR A 112 19.82 -4.39 0.98
C THR A 112 18.48 -3.86 0.46
N ILE A 113 18.45 -3.34 -0.78
CA ILE A 113 17.24 -2.79 -1.42
C ILE A 113 16.27 -3.91 -1.83
N PHE A 114 16.78 -5.00 -2.39
CA PHE A 114 15.98 -6.09 -2.96
C PHE A 114 15.81 -7.32 -2.05
N ASN A 115 16.43 -7.37 -0.87
CA ASN A 115 16.32 -8.54 0.02
C ASN A 115 14.86 -8.87 0.39
N PHE A 116 14.00 -7.86 0.55
CA PHE A 116 12.58 -8.11 0.83
C PHE A 116 11.87 -8.81 -0.32
N THR A 117 12.17 -8.40 -1.57
CA THR A 117 11.53 -8.98 -2.76
C THR A 117 12.00 -10.40 -3.00
N LYS A 118 13.25 -10.70 -2.60
CA LYS A 118 13.80 -12.06 -2.57
C LYS A 118 13.16 -12.93 -1.51
N GLU A 119 12.98 -12.41 -0.29
CA GLU A 119 12.31 -13.12 0.80
C GLU A 119 10.85 -13.48 0.46
N LEU A 120 10.15 -12.58 -0.23
CA LEU A 120 8.78 -12.79 -0.71
C LEU A 120 8.69 -13.65 -1.98
N GLY A 121 9.81 -14.12 -2.53
CA GLY A 121 9.83 -14.98 -3.72
C GLY A 121 9.46 -14.30 -5.03
N PHE A 122 9.56 -12.97 -5.10
CA PHE A 122 9.34 -12.24 -6.35
C PHE A 122 10.54 -12.36 -7.30
N VAL A 123 11.76 -12.36 -6.76
CA VAL A 123 13.00 -12.45 -7.56
C VAL A 123 14.09 -13.16 -6.78
N TYR A 124 14.82 -14.06 -7.42
CA TYR A 124 15.99 -14.73 -6.88
C TYR A 124 17.25 -14.08 -7.42
N PHE A 125 18.24 -13.84 -6.55
CA PHE A 125 19.54 -13.31 -6.95
C PHE A 125 20.62 -13.60 -5.90
N TRP A 126 21.84 -13.79 -6.38
CA TRP A 126 23.08 -13.84 -5.60
C TRP A 126 24.23 -13.26 -6.43
N GLN A 127 25.30 -12.82 -5.77
CA GLN A 127 26.52 -12.36 -6.45
C GLN A 127 27.01 -13.43 -7.44
N ASN A 128 27.30 -13.00 -8.67
CA ASN A 128 27.78 -13.83 -9.78
C ASN A 128 26.82 -15.00 -10.14
N LYS A 129 25.53 -14.82 -9.88
CA LYS A 129 24.45 -15.72 -10.30
C LYS A 129 23.42 -14.94 -11.12
N LYS A 130 22.59 -15.65 -11.88
CA LYS A 130 21.52 -15.03 -12.66
C LYS A 130 20.49 -14.37 -11.74
N ILE A 131 19.98 -13.22 -12.16
CA ILE A 131 18.76 -12.61 -11.63
C ILE A 131 17.59 -13.38 -12.24
N GLU A 132 16.70 -13.93 -11.41
CA GLU A 132 15.59 -14.78 -11.88
C GLU A 132 14.27 -14.33 -11.26
N PHE A 133 13.38 -13.76 -12.05
CA PHE A 133 12.04 -13.41 -11.59
C PHE A 133 11.12 -14.64 -11.53
N SER A 134 10.29 -14.69 -10.50
CA SER A 134 9.13 -15.58 -10.51
C SER A 134 7.99 -14.99 -11.35
N LYS A 135 7.03 -15.83 -11.77
CA LYS A 135 5.82 -15.36 -12.48
C LYS A 135 5.05 -14.32 -11.66
N VAL A 136 4.95 -14.52 -10.35
CA VAL A 136 4.28 -13.56 -9.44
C VAL A 136 5.08 -12.26 -9.31
N GLY A 137 6.41 -12.33 -9.30
CA GLY A 137 7.27 -11.14 -9.32
C GLY A 137 7.14 -10.32 -10.59
N LEU A 138 7.07 -10.96 -11.77
CA LEU A 138 6.81 -10.29 -13.05
C LEU A 138 5.44 -9.62 -13.05
N LYS A 139 4.40 -10.35 -12.62
CA LYS A 139 3.04 -9.83 -12.49
C LYS A 139 2.98 -8.57 -11.61
N LEU A 140 3.70 -8.55 -10.48
CA LEU A 140 3.80 -7.33 -9.65
C LEU A 140 4.58 -6.20 -10.34
N ALA A 141 5.64 -6.52 -11.08
CA ALA A 141 6.44 -5.54 -11.82
C ALA A 141 5.66 -4.91 -12.99
N GLU A 142 4.70 -5.64 -13.55
CA GLU A 142 3.80 -5.25 -14.64
C GLU A 142 2.51 -4.60 -14.15
N SER A 143 2.31 -4.47 -12.83
CA SER A 143 1.18 -3.72 -12.28
C SER A 143 1.23 -2.23 -12.62
N ILE A 144 2.42 -1.74 -12.98
CA ILE A 144 2.66 -0.37 -13.42
C ILE A 144 3.39 -0.33 -14.76
N GLU A 145 3.12 0.73 -15.50
CA GLU A 145 3.89 1.14 -16.66
C GLU A 145 4.68 2.41 -16.32
N VAL A 146 5.94 2.48 -16.73
CA VAL A 146 6.81 3.63 -16.55
C VAL A 146 7.31 4.06 -17.92
N THR A 147 6.92 5.25 -18.35
CA THR A 147 7.37 5.84 -19.62
C THR A 147 8.09 7.15 -19.36
N VAL A 148 9.08 7.45 -20.21
CA VAL A 148 9.78 8.74 -20.18
C VAL A 148 9.43 9.48 -21.47
N ARG A 149 8.88 10.68 -21.34
CA ARG A 149 8.62 11.58 -22.46
C ARG A 149 9.43 12.85 -22.26
N GLU A 150 10.35 13.12 -23.19
CA GLU A 150 11.40 14.13 -23.04
C GLU A 150 12.22 13.86 -21.77
N ASP A 151 11.97 14.59 -20.70
CA ASP A 151 12.60 14.43 -19.39
C ASP A 151 11.63 14.00 -18.29
N SER A 152 10.34 13.89 -18.58
CA SER A 152 9.27 13.67 -17.60
C SER A 152 8.96 12.18 -17.46
N ILE A 153 8.89 11.68 -16.22
CA ILE A 153 8.60 10.28 -15.88
C ILE A 153 7.10 10.11 -15.64
N LEU A 154 6.40 9.43 -16.53
CA LEU A 154 5.00 9.09 -16.36
C LEU A 154 4.87 7.69 -15.79
N VAL A 155 4.05 7.54 -14.74
CA VAL A 155 3.80 6.26 -14.09
C VAL A 155 2.31 6.01 -14.06
N SER A 156 1.88 4.93 -14.70
CA SER A 156 0.48 4.52 -14.79
C SER A 156 0.28 3.21 -14.04
N ASP A 157 -0.77 3.13 -13.20
CA ASP A 157 -1.21 1.88 -12.59
C ASP A 157 -2.13 1.15 -13.58
N ILE A 158 -1.58 0.16 -14.30
CA ILE A 158 -2.30 -0.58 -15.36
C ILE A 158 -3.15 -1.71 -14.76
N HIS A 159 -2.61 -2.39 -13.75
CA HIS A 159 -3.26 -3.52 -13.07
C HIS A 159 -3.14 -3.35 -11.55
N PRO A 160 -3.86 -2.40 -10.93
CA PRO A 160 -3.78 -2.16 -9.48
C PRO A 160 -4.09 -3.40 -8.64
N GLU A 161 -4.92 -4.31 -9.15
CA GLU A 161 -5.28 -5.59 -8.52
C GLU A 161 -4.10 -6.57 -8.41
N PHE A 162 -3.09 -6.47 -9.28
CA PHE A 162 -1.92 -7.35 -9.25
C PHE A 162 -1.08 -7.14 -7.99
N GLU A 163 -1.11 -5.94 -7.39
CA GLU A 163 -0.41 -5.69 -6.13
C GLU A 163 -1.02 -6.54 -5.01
N GLN A 164 -2.34 -6.48 -4.84
CA GLN A 164 -3.02 -7.25 -3.80
C GLN A 164 -2.83 -8.75 -4.02
N GLN A 165 -2.98 -9.23 -5.27
CA GLN A 165 -2.78 -10.63 -5.65
C GLN A 165 -1.37 -11.14 -5.33
N ALA A 166 -0.33 -10.38 -5.72
CA ALA A 166 1.05 -10.78 -5.49
C ALA A 166 1.42 -10.81 -3.99
N PHE A 167 0.97 -9.80 -3.22
CA PHE A 167 1.25 -9.76 -1.78
C PHE A 167 0.43 -10.78 -0.99
N LEU A 168 -0.81 -11.05 -1.38
CA LEU A 168 -1.60 -12.14 -0.81
C LEU A 168 -0.87 -13.48 -1.01
N HIS A 169 -0.48 -13.79 -2.26
CA HIS A 169 0.23 -15.01 -2.60
C HIS A 169 1.53 -15.17 -1.80
N ALA A 170 2.36 -14.12 -1.77
CA ALA A 170 3.63 -14.15 -1.05
C ALA A 170 3.45 -14.27 0.47
N LEU A 171 2.55 -13.48 1.08
CA LEU A 171 2.39 -13.44 2.53
C LEU A 171 1.62 -14.65 3.09
N ALA A 172 0.77 -15.30 2.30
CA ALA A 172 0.17 -16.59 2.66
C ALA A 172 1.23 -17.70 2.79
N LYS A 173 2.36 -17.56 2.08
CA LYS A 173 3.41 -18.57 2.00
C LYS A 173 4.66 -18.24 2.83
N SER A 174 4.85 -16.97 3.20
CA SER A 174 6.08 -16.45 3.81
C SER A 174 6.33 -17.03 5.20
N GLN A 175 7.31 -17.92 5.30
CA GLN A 175 7.73 -18.57 6.53
C GLN A 175 8.80 -17.74 7.25
N ARG A 176 8.72 -17.61 8.57
CA ARG A 176 9.79 -17.00 9.38
C ARG A 176 11.07 -17.82 9.35
N ASN A 177 10.95 -19.13 9.47
CA ASN A 177 12.06 -20.08 9.50
C ASN A 177 12.53 -20.45 8.08
N ASN A 178 12.86 -19.45 7.27
CA ASN A 178 13.34 -19.67 5.91
C ASN A 178 14.88 -19.47 5.78
N PRO A 179 15.52 -20.02 4.73
CA PRO A 179 16.98 -19.94 4.55
C PRO A 179 17.56 -18.54 4.29
N PHE A 180 16.73 -17.53 3.98
CA PHE A 180 17.17 -16.14 3.86
C PHE A 180 17.28 -15.44 5.22
N LEU A 181 16.52 -15.91 6.22
CA LEU A 181 16.48 -15.34 7.55
C LEU A 181 17.26 -16.19 8.56
N ARG A 182 17.90 -15.52 9.52
CA ARG A 182 18.61 -16.18 10.63
C ARG A 182 17.82 -16.00 11.92
N VAL A 183 16.72 -16.76 12.03
CA VAL A 183 15.81 -16.73 13.19
C VAL A 183 15.41 -18.14 13.62
N LEU A 184 15.03 -18.28 14.88
CA LEU A 184 14.45 -19.51 15.42
C LEU A 184 12.90 -19.53 15.37
N ASN A 185 12.26 -18.38 15.11
CA ASN A 185 10.80 -18.31 15.03
C ASN A 185 10.28 -19.18 13.87
N GLU A 186 9.28 -20.00 14.15
CA GLU A 186 8.77 -21.03 13.25
C GLU A 186 7.26 -20.83 13.02
N ASN A 187 6.90 -19.86 12.19
CA ASN A 187 5.51 -19.61 11.81
C ASN A 187 5.38 -18.96 10.44
N ILE A 188 4.12 -18.89 9.98
CA ILE A 188 3.70 -18.04 8.86
C ILE A 188 2.87 -16.90 9.45
N PRO A 189 3.36 -15.65 9.48
CA PRO A 189 2.73 -14.59 10.26
C PRO A 189 1.27 -14.30 9.89
N LEU A 190 0.92 -14.35 8.60
CA LEU A 190 -0.46 -14.15 8.16
C LEU A 190 -1.39 -15.27 8.65
N ILE A 191 -0.94 -16.53 8.57
CA ILE A 191 -1.70 -17.70 9.03
C ILE A 191 -1.89 -17.66 10.54
N LEU A 192 -0.83 -17.34 11.30
CA LEU A 192 -0.91 -17.19 12.75
C LEU A 192 -1.92 -16.11 13.15
N LEU A 193 -1.89 -14.94 12.48
CA LEU A 193 -2.85 -13.85 12.70
C LEU A 193 -4.29 -14.32 12.44
N LEU A 194 -4.56 -14.89 11.26
CA LEU A 194 -5.91 -15.31 10.86
C LEU A 194 -6.48 -16.38 11.80
N LYS A 195 -5.68 -17.39 12.18
CA LYS A 195 -6.11 -18.42 13.14
C LYS A 195 -6.39 -17.83 14.52
N THR A 196 -5.54 -16.93 15.00
CA THR A 196 -5.71 -16.29 16.31
C THR A 196 -6.99 -15.46 16.33
N ILE A 197 -7.24 -14.68 15.27
CA ILE A 197 -8.48 -13.90 15.14
C ILE A 197 -9.71 -14.81 15.10
N LYS A 198 -9.69 -15.92 14.34
CA LYS A 198 -10.81 -16.89 14.34
C LYS A 198 -11.12 -17.43 15.73
N LYS A 199 -10.09 -17.74 16.53
CA LYS A 199 -10.28 -18.19 17.92
C LYS A 199 -10.87 -17.10 18.80
N LEU A 200 -10.37 -15.86 18.68
CA LEU A 200 -10.90 -14.71 19.41
C LEU A 200 -12.37 -14.43 19.06
N ASN A 201 -12.76 -14.55 17.78
CA ASN A 201 -14.13 -14.33 17.34
C ASN A 201 -15.07 -15.49 17.71
N ALA A 202 -14.55 -16.72 17.85
CA ALA A 202 -15.34 -17.86 18.29
C ALA A 202 -15.62 -17.84 19.82
N ASP A 203 -14.82 -17.11 20.60
CA ASP A 203 -15.02 -16.97 22.04
C ASP A 203 -16.16 -15.99 22.35
N LYS A 204 -17.27 -16.52 22.85
CA LYS A 204 -18.48 -15.75 23.21
C LYS A 204 -18.26 -14.70 24.31
N LYS A 205 -17.15 -14.76 25.06
CA LYS A 205 -16.79 -13.71 26.02
C LYS A 205 -16.37 -12.41 25.32
N PHE A 206 -16.02 -12.45 24.03
CA PHE A 206 -15.54 -11.31 23.27
C PHE A 206 -16.57 -10.84 22.23
N ASN A 207 -16.46 -9.57 21.86
CA ASN A 207 -17.37 -8.88 20.95
C ASN A 207 -17.12 -9.16 19.45
N SER A 208 -16.38 -10.22 19.12
CA SER A 208 -16.02 -10.58 17.73
C SER A 208 -15.41 -9.43 16.91
N THR A 209 -14.57 -8.60 17.53
CA THR A 209 -13.83 -7.51 16.84
C THR A 209 -12.36 -7.83 16.60
N GLY A 210 -11.98 -9.11 16.59
CA GLY A 210 -10.61 -9.55 16.32
C GLY A 210 -9.60 -9.16 17.41
N ILE A 211 -8.42 -8.72 16.97
CA ILE A 211 -7.28 -8.38 17.85
C ILE A 211 -7.11 -6.87 18.00
N SER A 212 -6.86 -6.39 19.23
CA SER A 212 -6.54 -4.99 19.48
C SER A 212 -5.16 -4.66 18.92
N LYS A 213 -4.98 -3.44 18.42
CA LYS A 213 -3.68 -2.94 17.99
C LYS A 213 -2.64 -2.96 19.11
N LEU A 214 -3.07 -2.79 20.37
CA LEU A 214 -2.19 -2.90 21.54
C LEU A 214 -1.69 -4.34 21.77
N GLU A 215 -2.41 -5.34 21.27
CA GLU A 215 -2.09 -6.76 21.44
C GLU A 215 -1.24 -7.31 20.27
N LEU A 216 -1.16 -6.59 19.14
CA LEU A 216 -0.33 -6.99 17.99
C LEU A 216 1.14 -7.32 18.31
N PRO A 217 1.83 -6.64 19.25
CA PRO A 217 3.18 -7.04 19.62
C PRO A 217 3.28 -8.51 20.02
N LEU A 218 2.24 -9.09 20.63
CA LEU A 218 2.21 -10.50 21.02
C LEU A 218 2.33 -11.42 19.80
N ILE A 219 1.65 -11.11 18.68
CA ILE A 219 1.81 -11.83 17.40
C ILE A 219 3.23 -11.64 16.85
N ILE A 220 3.73 -10.40 16.87
CA ILE A 220 5.04 -10.03 16.29
C ILE A 220 6.18 -10.78 16.99
N PHE A 221 6.10 -10.96 18.30
CA PHE A 221 7.11 -11.65 19.10
C PHE A 221 6.90 -13.17 19.17
N TRP A 222 5.74 -13.67 18.73
CA TRP A 222 5.38 -15.07 18.86
C TRP A 222 6.37 -16.02 18.18
N LYS A 223 6.62 -17.16 18.82
CA LYS A 223 7.76 -18.05 18.50
C LYS A 223 7.43 -19.13 17.49
N ASP A 224 6.22 -19.64 17.47
CA ASP A 224 5.82 -20.78 16.64
C ASP A 224 4.46 -20.52 15.96
N ASN A 225 3.88 -21.52 15.29
CA ASN A 225 2.60 -21.38 14.59
C ASN A 225 1.39 -21.78 15.47
N ASN A 226 1.57 -21.89 16.79
CA ASN A 226 0.51 -22.29 17.72
C ASN A 226 -0.42 -21.11 18.05
N ALA A 227 -1.49 -20.98 17.28
CA ALA A 227 -2.50 -19.96 17.50
C ALA A 227 -3.37 -20.20 18.75
N GLU A 228 -3.44 -21.42 19.29
CA GLU A 228 -4.20 -21.71 20.51
C GLU A 228 -3.53 -21.06 21.72
N ASP A 229 -2.24 -21.33 21.91
CA ASP A 229 -1.47 -20.77 23.04
C ASP A 229 -1.43 -19.24 22.99
N LEU A 230 -1.30 -18.66 21.78
CA LEU A 230 -1.35 -17.21 21.60
C LEU A 230 -2.73 -16.64 21.94
N TYR A 231 -3.81 -17.30 21.50
CA TYR A 231 -5.18 -16.94 21.88
C TYR A 231 -5.37 -16.99 23.40
N GLN A 232 -4.92 -18.05 24.07
CA GLN A 232 -5.03 -18.20 25.52
C GLN A 232 -4.24 -17.09 26.27
N LEU A 233 -3.05 -16.74 25.78
CA LEU A 233 -2.30 -15.60 26.33
C LEU A 233 -3.09 -14.29 26.19
N ILE A 234 -3.60 -13.98 24.99
CA ILE A 234 -4.41 -12.78 24.76
C ILE A 234 -5.65 -12.77 25.66
N LYS A 235 -6.32 -13.91 25.79
CA LYS A 235 -7.48 -14.07 26.67
C LYS A 235 -7.15 -13.77 28.11
N SER A 236 -6.04 -14.29 28.63
CA SER A 236 -5.60 -14.03 30.01
C SER A 236 -5.30 -12.55 30.27
N ILE A 237 -4.79 -11.83 29.26
CA ILE A 237 -4.56 -10.38 29.33
C ILE A 237 -5.91 -9.64 29.33
N ARG A 238 -6.84 -10.04 28.48
CA ARG A 238 -8.19 -9.43 28.41
C ARG A 238 -9.01 -9.67 29.67
N GLU A 239 -8.86 -10.81 30.33
CA GLU A 239 -9.54 -11.07 31.61
C GLU A 239 -9.08 -10.13 32.72
N LYS A 240 -7.82 -9.66 32.67
CA LYS A 240 -7.24 -8.73 33.66
C LYS A 240 -7.40 -7.26 33.29
N TYR A 241 -7.22 -6.91 32.01
CA TYR A 241 -7.08 -5.54 31.54
C TYR A 241 -8.08 -5.15 30.45
N GLN A 242 -9.02 -6.04 30.11
CA GLN A 242 -9.92 -5.89 28.98
C GLN A 242 -9.13 -5.56 27.71
N TYR A 243 -9.62 -4.62 26.88
CA TYR A 243 -8.93 -4.15 25.68
C TYR A 243 -7.97 -2.99 25.92
N LYS A 244 -7.63 -2.70 27.19
CA LYS A 244 -6.81 -1.54 27.58
C LYS A 244 -5.58 -1.94 28.42
N PRO A 245 -4.79 -2.96 28.02
CA PRO A 245 -3.52 -3.22 28.69
C PRO A 245 -2.59 -2.01 28.52
N SER A 246 -1.78 -1.73 29.55
CA SER A 246 -0.74 -0.69 29.45
C SER A 246 0.38 -1.15 28.51
N TRP A 247 1.22 -0.22 28.06
CA TRP A 247 2.37 -0.57 27.22
C TRP A 247 3.35 -1.44 27.99
N GLU A 248 3.57 -1.16 29.27
CA GLU A 248 4.46 -1.91 30.16
C GLU A 248 4.02 -3.37 30.24
N VAL A 249 2.73 -3.65 30.40
CA VAL A 249 2.19 -5.02 30.43
C VAL A 249 2.51 -5.78 29.14
N ILE A 250 2.28 -5.16 27.98
CA ILE A 250 2.52 -5.81 26.68
C ILE A 250 4.02 -5.99 26.41
N ILE A 251 4.84 -5.00 26.74
CA ILE A 251 6.29 -5.06 26.56
C ILE A 251 6.89 -6.13 27.45
N ASP A 252 6.53 -6.15 28.74
CA ASP A 252 6.96 -7.17 29.69
C ASP A 252 6.55 -8.58 29.24
N THR A 253 5.31 -8.73 28.75
CA THR A 253 4.85 -10.01 28.19
C THR A 253 5.72 -10.42 26.98
N CYS A 254 6.04 -9.49 26.08
CA CYS A 254 6.90 -9.78 24.94
C CYS A 254 8.33 -10.17 25.38
N GLU A 255 8.96 -9.41 26.27
CA GLU A 255 10.37 -9.58 26.64
C GLU A 255 10.58 -10.73 27.63
N ASN A 256 9.74 -10.83 28.65
CA ASN A 256 9.93 -11.76 29.77
C ASN A 256 9.10 -13.03 29.61
N THR A 257 7.84 -12.95 29.18
CA THR A 257 7.02 -14.17 29.02
C THR A 257 7.36 -14.89 27.71
N ILE A 258 7.25 -14.19 26.58
CA ILE A 258 7.50 -14.80 25.27
C ILE A 258 9.00 -15.03 25.08
N MET A 259 9.84 -14.00 25.25
CA MET A 259 11.27 -14.07 24.94
C MET A 259 12.14 -14.59 26.09
N LYS A 260 11.59 -14.79 27.29
CA LYS A 260 12.26 -15.35 28.48
C LYS A 260 13.50 -14.56 28.94
N GLY A 261 13.48 -13.22 28.80
CA GLY A 261 14.57 -12.33 29.24
C GLY A 261 15.89 -12.50 28.46
N LYS A 262 15.90 -13.29 27.37
CA LYS A 262 17.10 -13.58 26.58
C LYS A 262 17.32 -12.61 25.43
N PHE A 263 16.57 -11.51 25.38
CA PHE A 263 16.58 -10.59 24.24
C PHE A 263 17.03 -9.20 24.67
N LYS A 264 17.67 -8.48 23.74
CA LYS A 264 18.11 -7.11 23.99
C LYS A 264 16.90 -6.21 24.27
N GLU A 265 17.11 -5.21 25.11
CA GLU A 265 16.11 -4.17 25.39
C GLU A 265 15.75 -3.43 24.09
N PHE A 266 14.46 -3.25 23.85
CA PHE A 266 13.95 -2.45 22.75
C PHE A 266 13.37 -1.13 23.23
N GLN A 267 13.42 -0.12 22.36
CA GLN A 267 12.68 1.11 22.59
C GLN A 267 11.18 0.78 22.66
N PRO A 268 10.45 1.15 23.73
CA PRO A 268 9.02 0.88 23.89
C PRO A 268 8.20 1.29 22.67
N LYS A 269 8.54 2.44 22.08
CA LYS A 269 7.90 2.97 20.87
C LYS A 269 8.07 2.06 19.66
N SER A 270 9.18 1.35 19.52
CA SER A 270 9.38 0.41 18.42
C SER A 270 8.44 -0.79 18.54
N ILE A 271 8.32 -1.37 19.74
CA ILE A 271 7.42 -2.50 20.02
C ILE A 271 5.96 -2.08 19.86
N MET A 272 5.56 -0.96 20.45
CA MET A 272 4.14 -0.60 20.55
C MET A 272 3.61 0.19 19.35
N ASN A 273 4.48 0.80 18.54
CA ASN A 273 4.07 1.58 17.37
C ASN A 273 4.71 1.13 16.07
N GLU A 274 6.05 1.14 15.97
CA GLU A 274 6.72 0.97 14.67
C GLU A 274 6.50 -0.42 14.07
N TYR A 275 6.66 -1.47 14.87
CA TYR A 275 6.49 -2.85 14.38
C TYR A 275 5.02 -3.17 14.07
N PRO A 276 4.03 -2.82 14.93
CA PRO A 276 2.62 -2.97 14.59
C PRO A 276 2.21 -2.18 13.34
N ASP A 277 2.70 -0.95 13.17
CA ASP A 277 2.38 -0.11 12.02
C ASP A 277 2.90 -0.68 10.70
N ASP A 278 4.10 -1.26 10.71
CA ASP A 278 4.67 -1.95 9.56
C ASP A 278 3.96 -3.29 9.26
N PHE A 279 3.60 -4.04 10.31
CA PHE A 279 2.85 -5.29 10.21
C PHE A 279 1.47 -5.05 9.58
N ILE A 280 0.71 -4.07 10.08
CA ILE A 280 -0.62 -3.72 9.56
C ILE A 280 -0.56 -3.37 8.08
N ARG A 281 0.43 -2.56 7.65
CA ARG A 281 0.56 -2.20 6.22
C ARG A 281 0.69 -3.42 5.32
N LYS A 282 1.45 -4.43 5.73
CA LYS A 282 1.64 -5.65 4.95
C LYS A 282 0.43 -6.56 4.98
N MET A 283 -0.18 -6.73 6.14
CA MET A 283 -1.39 -7.56 6.25
C MET A 283 -2.54 -6.93 5.44
N ARG A 284 -2.69 -5.60 5.45
CA ARG A 284 -3.69 -4.88 4.63
C ARG A 284 -3.51 -5.11 3.12
N LEU A 285 -2.28 -5.27 2.63
CA LEU A 285 -2.05 -5.56 1.22
C LEU A 285 -2.59 -6.93 0.78
N THR A 286 -2.89 -7.84 1.70
CA THR A 286 -3.49 -9.14 1.34
C THR A 286 -4.98 -9.03 1.01
N GLY A 287 -5.64 -7.96 1.48
CA GLY A 287 -7.10 -7.82 1.45
C GLY A 287 -7.86 -8.75 2.40
N LEU A 288 -7.18 -9.61 3.17
CA LEU A 288 -7.83 -10.57 4.08
C LEU A 288 -8.17 -9.99 5.45
N ILE A 289 -7.76 -8.75 5.72
CA ILE A 289 -7.98 -8.10 7.02
C ILE A 289 -8.61 -6.72 6.88
N SER A 290 -9.44 -6.39 7.85
CA SER A 290 -10.14 -5.12 7.97
C SER A 290 -9.77 -4.41 9.25
N LEU A 291 -9.90 -3.08 9.24
CA LEU A 291 -9.65 -2.24 10.41
C LEU A 291 -10.98 -1.88 11.05
N ARG A 292 -11.21 -2.33 12.29
CA ARG A 292 -12.47 -2.08 13.00
C ARG A 292 -12.34 -1.04 14.10
N GLY A 293 -13.46 -0.42 14.46
CA GLY A 293 -13.55 0.52 15.58
C GLY A 293 -12.65 1.74 15.42
N GLY A 294 -12.55 2.29 14.21
CA GLY A 294 -11.68 3.43 13.89
C GLY A 294 -10.19 3.07 13.84
N GLY A 295 -9.86 1.83 13.44
CA GLY A 295 -8.47 1.36 13.35
C GLY A 295 -7.84 0.94 14.68
N ARG A 296 -8.66 0.78 15.73
CA ARG A 296 -8.24 0.24 17.03
C ARG A 296 -8.04 -1.27 17.00
N PHE A 297 -8.75 -1.95 16.10
CA PHE A 297 -8.75 -3.40 15.99
C PHE A 297 -8.44 -3.85 14.57
N ILE A 298 -7.91 -5.07 14.46
CA ILE A 298 -7.69 -5.78 13.21
C ILE A 298 -8.49 -7.07 13.29
N ASP A 299 -9.27 -7.31 12.25
CA ASP A 299 -10.10 -8.49 12.16
C ASP A 299 -10.06 -9.06 10.73
N ILE A 300 -10.61 -10.23 10.53
CA ILE A 300 -10.80 -10.81 9.20
C ILE A 300 -11.76 -9.95 8.37
N ASN A 301 -11.44 -9.78 7.09
CA ASN A 301 -12.35 -9.18 6.13
C ASN A 301 -13.46 -10.19 5.81
N LYS A 302 -14.69 -9.91 6.24
CA LYS A 302 -15.82 -10.84 6.08
C LYS A 302 -16.24 -11.03 4.62
N ASN A 303 -15.91 -10.09 3.74
CA ASN A 303 -16.15 -10.24 2.30
C ASN A 303 -15.24 -11.32 1.67
N GLU A 304 -14.21 -11.78 2.38
CA GLU A 304 -13.15 -12.65 1.87
C GLU A 304 -13.05 -13.98 2.64
N LEU A 305 -14.14 -14.41 3.31
CA LEU A 305 -14.14 -15.63 4.14
C LEU A 305 -13.72 -16.89 3.35
N GLU A 306 -14.25 -17.09 2.14
CA GLU A 306 -13.89 -18.23 1.29
C GLU A 306 -12.39 -18.27 1.00
N LYS A 307 -11.80 -17.11 0.71
CA LYS A 307 -10.37 -16.95 0.42
C LYS A 307 -9.52 -17.17 1.68
N ILE A 308 -9.99 -16.70 2.84
CA ILE A 308 -9.35 -16.93 4.14
C ILE A 308 -9.35 -18.43 4.47
N ASP A 309 -10.49 -19.10 4.27
CA ASP A 309 -10.63 -20.53 4.52
C ASP A 309 -9.69 -21.34 3.63
N TYR A 310 -9.65 -21.02 2.34
CA TYR A 310 -8.70 -21.61 1.39
C TYR A 310 -7.24 -21.42 1.84
N VAL A 311 -6.85 -20.19 2.20
CA VAL A 311 -5.47 -19.89 2.64
C VAL A 311 -5.12 -20.68 3.89
N LEU A 312 -6.04 -20.75 4.86
CA LEU A 312 -5.85 -21.52 6.08
C LEU A 312 -5.76 -23.02 5.81
N GLU A 313 -6.63 -23.59 4.99
CA GLU A 313 -6.59 -25.01 4.63
C GLU A 313 -5.27 -25.36 3.93
N LYS A 314 -4.88 -24.54 2.94
CA LYS A 314 -3.73 -24.82 2.07
C LYS A 314 -2.38 -24.61 2.74
N TYR A 315 -2.23 -23.56 3.56
CA TYR A 315 -0.92 -23.09 4.05
C TYR A 315 -0.74 -23.21 5.58
N SER A 316 -1.72 -23.76 6.31
CA SER A 316 -1.58 -24.03 7.74
C SER A 316 -0.45 -24.99 8.10
N GLN A 317 -0.26 -25.99 7.24
CA GLN A 317 0.83 -26.94 7.34
C GLN A 317 1.89 -26.56 6.30
N TYR A 318 3.15 -26.56 6.71
CA TYR A 318 4.23 -26.12 5.83
C TYR A 318 5.46 -27.00 5.97
N LYS A 319 6.18 -27.15 4.85
CA LYS A 319 7.47 -27.83 4.79
C LYS A 319 8.58 -26.86 5.20
N LYS A 320 9.64 -27.39 5.80
CA LYS A 320 10.88 -26.65 6.05
C LYS A 320 11.80 -26.77 4.84
N TYR A 321 12.58 -25.72 4.61
CA TYR A 321 13.52 -25.66 3.49
C TYR A 321 14.92 -25.42 4.02
N SER A 322 15.92 -26.10 3.43
CA SER A 322 17.30 -26.02 3.88
C SER A 322 18.12 -25.05 3.03
N THR A 323 17.75 -24.86 1.76
CA THR A 323 18.48 -23.98 0.84
C THR A 323 17.63 -22.80 0.35
N ALA A 324 18.32 -21.69 0.07
CA ALA A 324 17.71 -20.49 -0.50
C ALA A 324 16.98 -20.76 -1.83
N ARG A 325 17.49 -21.70 -2.64
CA ARG A 325 16.90 -22.08 -3.93
C ARG A 325 15.58 -22.81 -3.75
N GLU A 326 15.56 -23.89 -2.95
CA GLU A 326 14.33 -24.66 -2.70
C GLU A 326 13.21 -23.79 -2.11
N TYR A 327 13.56 -22.90 -1.17
CA TYR A 327 12.58 -21.98 -0.60
C TYR A 327 12.04 -21.00 -1.64
N PHE A 328 12.91 -20.46 -2.50
CA PHE A 328 12.45 -19.61 -3.60
C PHE A 328 11.58 -20.39 -4.59
N ASP A 329 11.92 -21.62 -4.96
CA ASP A 329 11.10 -22.45 -5.85
C ASP A 329 9.70 -22.68 -5.28
N TYR A 330 9.63 -23.00 -3.99
CA TYR A 330 8.36 -23.06 -3.27
C TYR A 330 7.62 -21.74 -3.37
N MET A 331 8.23 -20.61 -3.02
CA MET A 331 7.57 -19.31 -3.04
C MET A 331 7.13 -18.92 -4.46
N ALA A 332 7.92 -19.23 -5.48
CA ALA A 332 7.66 -18.94 -6.89
C ALA A 332 6.55 -19.82 -7.51
N GLN A 333 6.23 -20.96 -6.89
CA GLN A 333 5.12 -21.79 -7.34
C GLN A 333 3.80 -21.02 -7.28
N VAL A 334 3.20 -20.82 -8.45
CA VAL A 334 1.96 -20.08 -8.63
C VAL A 334 0.79 -20.83 -7.99
N ASP A 335 -0.02 -20.10 -7.23
CA ASP A 335 -1.32 -20.55 -6.76
C ASP A 335 -2.41 -19.70 -7.43
N GLN A 336 -3.12 -20.30 -8.39
CA GLN A 336 -4.09 -19.60 -9.22
C GLN A 336 -5.26 -19.03 -8.42
N ASN A 337 -5.63 -19.67 -7.30
CA ASN A 337 -6.71 -19.19 -6.44
C ASN A 337 -6.38 -17.85 -5.76
N LEU A 338 -5.08 -17.53 -5.64
CA LEU A 338 -4.60 -16.30 -5.01
C LEU A 338 -4.23 -15.19 -6.01
N ILE A 339 -4.04 -15.52 -7.29
CA ILE A 339 -3.54 -14.57 -8.29
C ILE A 339 -4.48 -14.26 -9.46
N SER A 340 -5.69 -14.83 -9.45
CA SER A 340 -6.64 -14.71 -10.57
C SER A 340 -8.01 -14.18 -10.15
N PHE A 341 -8.13 -13.58 -8.95
CA PHE A 341 -9.40 -13.00 -8.50
C PHE A 341 -9.60 -11.59 -9.04
N ILE A 342 -10.82 -11.29 -9.46
CA ILE A 342 -11.26 -9.93 -9.79
C ILE A 342 -11.90 -9.34 -8.53
N PRO A 343 -11.50 -8.14 -8.08
CA PRO A 343 -12.18 -7.46 -6.99
C PRO A 343 -13.67 -7.30 -7.31
N LYS A 344 -14.55 -7.70 -6.39
CA LYS A 344 -15.99 -7.49 -6.56
C LYS A 344 -16.32 -6.03 -6.21
N ALA A 345 -17.02 -5.34 -7.11
CA ALA A 345 -17.60 -4.05 -6.79
C ALA A 345 -18.66 -4.23 -5.69
N THR A 346 -18.64 -3.33 -4.71
CA THR A 346 -19.65 -3.30 -3.65
C THR A 346 -20.95 -2.76 -4.23
N ASP A 347 -22.08 -3.38 -3.87
CA ASP A 347 -23.37 -2.88 -4.31
C ASP A 347 -23.64 -1.48 -3.74
N ILE A 348 -24.53 -0.79 -4.42
CA ILE A 348 -24.86 0.61 -4.18
C ILE A 348 -25.39 0.86 -2.76
N GLU A 349 -26.24 -0.04 -2.25
CA GLU A 349 -26.91 0.16 -0.97
C GLU A 349 -25.91 -0.03 0.17
N THR A 350 -25.09 -1.07 0.07
CA THR A 350 -24.00 -1.36 1.01
C THR A 350 -22.97 -0.23 1.01
N ASN A 351 -22.55 0.27 -0.15
CA ASN A 351 -21.65 1.41 -0.24
C ASN A 351 -22.19 2.67 0.44
N ASN A 352 -23.47 3.00 0.21
CA ASN A 352 -24.10 4.14 0.89
C ASN A 352 -24.13 3.96 2.41
N LYS A 353 -24.41 2.75 2.91
CA LYS A 353 -24.36 2.44 4.35
C LYS A 353 -22.96 2.65 4.91
N TYR A 354 -21.92 2.20 4.21
CA TYR A 354 -20.54 2.43 4.63
C TYR A 354 -20.20 3.90 4.70
N LEU A 355 -20.49 4.68 3.65
CA LEU A 355 -20.22 6.11 3.64
C LEU A 355 -20.93 6.83 4.80
N ILE A 356 -22.21 6.51 5.05
CA ILE A 356 -22.98 7.06 6.18
C ILE A 356 -22.34 6.69 7.53
N ASN A 357 -21.79 5.48 7.68
CA ASN A 357 -21.09 5.12 8.91
C ASN A 357 -19.80 5.92 9.08
N TRP A 358 -19.07 6.17 8.00
CA TRP A 358 -17.86 6.99 8.03
C TRP A 358 -18.13 8.48 8.26
N THR A 359 -19.28 9.02 7.82
CA THR A 359 -19.68 10.41 8.17
C THR A 359 -20.02 10.56 9.66
N LYS A 360 -20.45 9.48 10.33
CA LYS A 360 -20.64 9.48 11.80
C LYS A 360 -19.31 9.37 12.55
N HIS A 361 -18.31 8.71 11.96
CA HIS A 361 -17.00 8.54 12.57
C HIS A 361 -16.11 9.77 12.42
N TYR A 362 -16.04 10.34 11.22
CA TYR A 362 -15.26 11.53 10.93
C TYR A 362 -16.17 12.75 10.84
N SER A 363 -15.93 13.75 11.69
CA SER A 363 -16.59 15.04 11.52
C SER A 363 -16.15 15.69 10.21
N PHE A 364 -16.98 16.58 9.65
CA PHE A 364 -16.56 17.37 8.48
C PHE A 364 -15.24 18.13 8.69
N THR A 365 -14.97 18.58 9.92
CA THR A 365 -13.70 19.23 10.28
C THR A 365 -12.51 18.28 10.16
N ASP A 366 -12.66 17.02 10.58
CA ASP A 366 -11.63 15.99 10.44
C ASP A 366 -11.37 15.68 8.97
N ILE A 367 -12.44 15.52 8.18
CA ILE A 367 -12.38 15.29 6.73
C ILE A 367 -11.63 16.43 6.04
N LYS A 368 -12.00 17.68 6.34
CA LYS A 368 -11.35 18.89 5.80
C LYS A 368 -9.85 18.89 6.13
N LYS A 369 -9.50 18.58 7.38
CA LYS A 369 -8.10 18.53 7.83
C LYS A 369 -7.29 17.48 7.06
N GLU A 370 -7.84 16.28 6.85
CA GLU A 370 -7.16 15.20 6.15
C GLU A 370 -7.04 15.44 4.63
N LEU A 371 -8.03 16.10 4.02
CA LEU A 371 -7.92 16.59 2.64
C LEU A 371 -6.84 17.68 2.50
N MET A 372 -6.71 18.59 3.46
CA MET A 372 -5.61 19.58 3.47
C MET A 372 -4.23 18.96 3.75
N ILE A 373 -4.18 17.85 4.50
CA ILE A 373 -2.96 17.05 4.60
C ILE A 373 -2.61 16.47 3.23
N LEU A 374 -3.57 16.01 2.43
CA LEU A 374 -3.32 15.53 1.07
C LEU A 374 -2.84 16.64 0.14
N SER A 375 -3.42 17.84 0.18
CA SER A 375 -3.01 18.96 -0.69
C SER A 375 -1.54 19.35 -0.48
N SER A 376 -1.02 19.21 0.74
CA SER A 376 0.41 19.41 1.08
C SER A 376 1.27 18.14 0.95
N ARG A 377 0.73 17.06 0.38
CA ARG A 377 1.33 15.73 0.28
C ARG A 377 1.71 15.14 1.65
N GLY A 378 1.14 15.60 2.75
CA GLY A 378 1.39 15.16 4.12
C GLY A 378 0.98 13.71 4.40
N LYS A 379 1.49 13.16 5.52
CA LYS A 379 1.11 11.82 6.01
C LYS A 379 0.04 11.98 7.09
N SER A 380 -1.01 11.17 7.05
CA SER A 380 -1.98 11.14 8.16
C SER A 380 -1.36 10.47 9.38
N LYS A 381 -1.86 10.87 10.55
CA LYS A 381 -1.60 10.21 11.84
C LYS A 381 -2.82 9.40 12.31
N ASP A 382 -3.94 9.48 11.60
CA ASP A 382 -5.19 8.79 11.91
C ASP A 382 -5.04 7.26 11.97
N GLY A 383 -5.89 6.60 12.76
CA GLY A 383 -5.88 5.16 12.98
C GLY A 383 -6.16 4.31 11.74
N VAL A 384 -6.89 4.85 10.76
CA VAL A 384 -7.29 4.18 9.52
C VAL A 384 -6.59 4.81 8.31
N LEU A 385 -6.74 6.13 8.15
CA LEU A 385 -6.35 6.84 6.92
C LEU A 385 -4.86 6.82 6.64
N LYS A 386 -4.00 6.61 7.66
CA LYS A 386 -2.54 6.50 7.46
C LYS A 386 -2.10 5.22 6.74
N TYR A 387 -2.99 4.23 6.65
CA TYR A 387 -2.74 2.98 5.95
C TYR A 387 -3.16 3.04 4.48
N LEU A 388 -3.91 4.07 4.09
CA LEU A 388 -4.32 4.31 2.72
C LEU A 388 -3.25 5.10 1.95
N PRO A 389 -2.88 4.67 0.73
CA PRO A 389 -2.08 5.49 -0.19
C PRO A 389 -2.76 6.83 -0.48
N HIS A 390 -1.99 7.85 -0.87
CA HIS A 390 -2.56 9.18 -1.11
C HIS A 390 -3.71 9.19 -2.13
N PRO A 391 -3.62 8.54 -3.32
CA PRO A 391 -4.72 8.53 -4.28
C PRO A 391 -5.98 7.87 -3.72
N VAL A 392 -5.84 6.64 -3.20
CA VAL A 392 -6.92 5.90 -2.53
C VAL A 392 -7.58 6.70 -1.40
N ARG A 393 -6.78 7.41 -0.61
CA ARG A 393 -7.28 8.23 0.49
C ARG A 393 -8.02 9.47 -0.02
N LEU A 394 -7.60 10.04 -1.15
CA LEU A 394 -8.27 11.18 -1.77
C LEU A 394 -9.66 10.76 -2.25
N GLU A 395 -9.77 9.66 -3.00
CA GLU A 395 -11.05 9.09 -3.44
C GLU A 395 -11.99 8.84 -2.25
N PHE A 396 -11.49 8.20 -1.19
CA PHE A 396 -12.27 7.91 0.01
C PHE A 396 -12.76 9.18 0.72
N LEU A 397 -11.85 10.13 0.99
CA LEU A 397 -12.21 11.34 1.72
C LEU A 397 -13.13 12.26 0.92
N VAL A 398 -12.97 12.35 -0.41
CA VAL A 398 -13.89 13.08 -1.28
C VAL A 398 -15.27 12.43 -1.25
N SER A 399 -15.35 11.11 -1.35
CA SER A 399 -16.62 10.37 -1.25
C SER A 399 -17.36 10.67 0.06
N ILE A 400 -16.64 10.60 1.19
CA ILE A 400 -17.20 10.90 2.52
C ILE A 400 -17.57 12.38 2.63
N ALA A 401 -16.74 13.30 2.11
CA ALA A 401 -17.00 14.74 2.17
C ALA A 401 -18.31 15.11 1.45
N ILE A 402 -18.52 14.57 0.25
CA ILE A 402 -19.75 14.77 -0.53
C ILE A 402 -20.93 14.19 0.25
N LYS A 403 -20.85 12.94 0.71
CA LYS A 403 -21.95 12.30 1.45
C LYS A 403 -22.28 13.02 2.77
N HIS A 404 -21.29 13.58 3.45
CA HIS A 404 -21.48 14.34 4.67
C HIS A 404 -22.20 15.67 4.40
N LYS A 405 -21.87 16.38 3.32
CA LYS A 405 -22.46 17.68 3.00
C LYS A 405 -23.79 17.60 2.28
N PHE A 406 -24.00 16.54 1.50
CA PHE A 406 -25.20 16.31 0.73
C PHE A 406 -25.77 14.92 1.05
N PRO A 407 -26.44 14.72 2.20
CA PRO A 407 -26.90 13.41 2.66
C PRO A 407 -27.83 12.70 1.68
N ASN A 408 -28.60 13.47 0.91
CA ASN A 408 -29.59 12.96 -0.06
C ASN A 408 -28.97 12.51 -1.37
N ILE A 409 -27.73 12.94 -1.67
CA ILE A 409 -27.03 12.52 -2.88
C ILE A 409 -26.59 11.07 -2.74
N LYS A 410 -26.79 10.32 -3.81
CA LYS A 410 -26.29 8.95 -3.94
C LYS A 410 -24.85 9.03 -4.42
N VAL A 411 -23.91 8.60 -3.59
CA VAL A 411 -22.48 8.62 -3.87
C VAL A 411 -22.02 7.19 -4.13
N MET A 412 -21.45 6.95 -5.30
CA MET A 412 -20.99 5.64 -5.78
C MET A 412 -19.50 5.69 -6.11
N PRO A 413 -18.62 5.47 -5.13
CA PRO A 413 -17.21 5.30 -5.42
C PRO A 413 -16.96 3.99 -6.17
N ASN A 414 -16.04 4.01 -7.13
CA ASN A 414 -15.67 2.83 -7.93
C ASN A 414 -14.44 2.08 -7.41
N TYR A 415 -13.83 2.53 -6.30
CA TYR A 415 -12.80 1.73 -5.62
C TYR A 415 -13.39 0.45 -4.99
N PRO A 416 -12.65 -0.67 -4.99
CA PRO A 416 -12.99 -1.82 -4.17
C PRO A 416 -12.72 -1.54 -2.68
N CYS A 417 -13.54 -2.08 -1.80
CA CYS A 417 -13.43 -1.89 -0.35
C CYS A 417 -13.59 -3.20 0.44
N ASP A 418 -13.14 -3.16 1.69
CA ASP A 418 -13.35 -4.25 2.65
C ASP A 418 -14.77 -4.23 3.25
N ASP A 419 -15.07 -5.17 4.14
CA ASP A 419 -16.37 -5.29 4.84
C ASP A 419 -16.68 -4.14 5.84
N GLU A 420 -15.77 -3.16 5.99
CA GLU A 420 -15.99 -1.91 6.72
C GLU A 420 -16.12 -0.71 5.75
N GLY A 421 -16.11 -0.96 4.45
CA GLY A 421 -16.14 0.09 3.42
C GLY A 421 -14.83 0.87 3.29
N ILE A 422 -13.73 0.36 3.84
CA ILE A 422 -12.42 1.00 3.71
C ILE A 422 -11.80 0.54 2.39
N PRO A 423 -11.36 1.45 1.49
CA PRO A 423 -10.80 1.06 0.22
C PRO A 423 -9.54 0.17 0.33
N THR A 424 -9.39 -0.74 -0.64
CA THR A 424 -8.20 -1.62 -0.77
C THR A 424 -7.25 -1.15 -1.88
N SER A 425 -7.79 -0.58 -2.96
CA SER A 425 -7.06 0.06 -4.06
C SER A 425 -7.82 1.29 -4.56
N THR A 426 -7.27 1.96 -5.57
CA THR A 426 -8.00 2.97 -6.36
C THR A 426 -9.03 2.27 -7.26
N ALA A 427 -9.92 3.04 -7.89
CA ALA A 427 -10.72 2.55 -9.00
C ALA A 427 -9.83 1.92 -10.09
N GLY A 428 -10.27 0.77 -10.62
CA GLY A 428 -9.48 -0.03 -11.58
C GLY A 428 -9.60 0.42 -13.04
N GLY A 429 -10.31 1.52 -13.32
CA GLY A 429 -10.53 2.04 -14.68
C GLY A 429 -11.25 1.08 -15.64
N GLN A 430 -11.77 -0.06 -15.16
CA GLN A 430 -12.47 -1.04 -15.99
C GLN A 430 -13.76 -0.41 -16.53
N GLY A 431 -13.90 -0.33 -17.85
CA GLY A 431 -15.11 0.14 -18.52
C GLY A 431 -15.26 1.66 -18.64
N ASN A 432 -14.16 2.43 -18.65
CA ASN A 432 -14.17 3.90 -18.78
C ASN A 432 -15.02 4.60 -17.69
N GLN A 433 -15.02 4.05 -16.47
CA GLN A 433 -15.71 4.62 -15.33
C GLN A 433 -14.78 5.61 -14.61
N GLY A 434 -15.31 6.76 -14.19
CA GLY A 434 -14.56 7.70 -13.36
C GLY A 434 -14.42 7.23 -11.91
N ASP A 435 -13.71 7.98 -11.09
CA ASP A 435 -13.40 7.55 -9.72
C ASP A 435 -14.65 7.42 -8.82
N ILE A 436 -15.56 8.38 -8.92
CA ILE A 436 -16.79 8.45 -8.11
C ILE A 436 -17.94 8.96 -8.97
N GLU A 437 -19.06 8.26 -8.97
CA GLU A 437 -20.31 8.70 -9.61
C GLU A 437 -21.30 9.19 -8.54
N CYS A 438 -21.76 10.43 -8.70
CA CYS A 438 -22.74 11.05 -7.81
C CYS A 438 -24.05 11.31 -8.55
N PHE A 439 -25.19 11.00 -7.94
CA PHE A 439 -26.51 11.23 -8.52
C PHE A 439 -27.34 12.13 -7.60
N ASP A 440 -27.75 13.27 -8.15
CA ASP A 440 -28.56 14.29 -7.50
C ASP A 440 -29.88 14.46 -8.28
N GLY A 441 -30.89 13.68 -7.88
CA GLY A 441 -32.11 13.51 -8.67
C GLY A 441 -31.82 12.91 -10.05
N ASN A 442 -32.16 13.64 -11.11
CA ASN A 442 -31.89 13.25 -12.50
C ASN A 442 -30.52 13.74 -13.01
N ASN A 443 -29.79 14.50 -12.21
CA ASN A 443 -28.50 15.04 -12.59
C ASN A 443 -27.36 14.11 -12.13
N GLY A 444 -26.34 13.97 -12.95
CA GLY A 444 -25.16 13.16 -12.69
C GLY A 444 -23.92 14.01 -12.54
N ILE A 445 -23.08 13.69 -11.56
CA ILE A 445 -21.79 14.33 -11.35
C ILE A 445 -20.74 13.24 -11.33
N LEU A 446 -19.90 13.24 -12.36
CA LEU A 446 -18.67 12.47 -12.33
C LEU A 446 -17.66 13.22 -11.47
N VAL A 447 -17.09 12.58 -10.47
CA VAL A 447 -16.04 13.19 -9.64
C VAL A 447 -14.76 12.42 -9.89
N GLU A 448 -13.77 13.14 -10.43
CA GLU A 448 -12.46 12.61 -10.80
C GLU A 448 -11.42 13.26 -9.92
N VAL A 449 -10.56 12.46 -9.30
CA VAL A 449 -9.61 12.94 -8.30
C VAL A 449 -8.20 12.52 -8.67
N THR A 450 -7.23 13.41 -8.50
CA THR A 450 -5.84 13.05 -8.74
C THR A 450 -4.89 13.67 -7.73
N MET A 451 -3.80 12.95 -7.44
CA MET A 451 -2.64 13.50 -6.74
C MET A 451 -1.58 14.04 -7.71
N SER A 452 -1.81 13.92 -9.03
CA SER A 452 -0.95 14.44 -10.09
C SER A 452 -1.00 15.97 -10.14
N GLU A 453 0.13 16.59 -10.43
CA GLU A 453 0.30 18.05 -10.51
C GLU A 453 1.24 18.39 -11.67
N GLY A 454 1.30 19.67 -12.06
CA GLY A 454 2.21 20.13 -13.11
C GLY A 454 1.90 19.49 -14.47
N ARG A 455 2.93 19.36 -15.32
CA ARG A 455 2.80 18.85 -16.70
C ARG A 455 2.18 17.45 -16.75
N GLN A 456 2.48 16.60 -15.77
CA GLN A 456 1.96 15.23 -15.72
C GLN A 456 0.43 15.20 -15.59
N GLN A 457 -0.16 16.16 -14.90
CA GLN A 457 -1.62 16.26 -14.75
C GLN A 457 -2.31 16.41 -16.12
N THR A 458 -1.81 17.31 -16.97
CA THR A 458 -2.31 17.47 -18.35
C THR A 458 -2.16 16.19 -19.16
N MET A 459 -0.98 15.58 -19.08
CA MET A 459 -0.65 14.41 -19.90
C MET A 459 -1.46 13.16 -19.53
N MET A 460 -1.81 13.02 -18.25
CA MET A 460 -2.40 11.80 -17.71
C MET A 460 -3.90 11.90 -17.46
N GLU A 461 -4.45 13.06 -17.13
CA GLU A 461 -5.78 13.13 -16.50
C GLU A 461 -6.86 13.66 -17.45
N VAL A 462 -6.61 14.76 -18.16
CA VAL A 462 -7.69 15.51 -18.82
C VAL A 462 -8.36 14.70 -19.94
N TRP A 463 -7.60 13.94 -20.74
CA TRP A 463 -8.18 13.13 -21.80
C TRP A 463 -8.96 11.91 -21.27
N PRO A 464 -8.46 11.12 -20.31
CA PRO A 464 -9.28 10.11 -19.64
C PRO A 464 -10.57 10.69 -19.05
N ILE A 465 -10.49 11.80 -18.32
CA ILE A 465 -11.65 12.46 -17.71
C ILE A 465 -12.70 12.83 -18.77
N ALA A 466 -12.27 13.40 -19.90
CA ALA A 466 -13.16 13.71 -21.01
C ALA A 466 -13.89 12.45 -21.53
N ARG A 467 -13.16 11.35 -21.76
CA ARG A 467 -13.77 10.08 -22.20
C ARG A 467 -14.72 9.48 -21.18
N HIS A 468 -14.37 9.53 -19.89
CA HIS A 468 -15.26 9.03 -18.83
C HIS A 468 -16.54 9.87 -18.76
N LEU A 469 -16.43 11.20 -18.88
CA LEU A 469 -17.60 12.07 -18.91
C LEU A 469 -18.46 11.83 -20.16
N GLU A 470 -17.87 11.60 -21.34
CA GLU A 470 -18.61 11.22 -22.55
C GLU A 470 -19.43 9.94 -22.33
N GLU A 471 -18.81 8.88 -21.80
CA GLU A 471 -19.52 7.62 -21.53
C GLU A 471 -20.59 7.77 -20.45
N PHE A 472 -20.32 8.56 -19.41
CA PHE A 472 -21.27 8.83 -18.33
C PHE A 472 -22.50 9.61 -18.83
N SER A 473 -22.28 10.58 -19.73
CA SER A 473 -23.32 11.42 -20.34
C SER A 473 -24.26 10.65 -21.27
N LYS A 474 -23.87 9.46 -21.76
CA LYS A 474 -24.78 8.60 -22.53
C LYS A 474 -25.91 8.02 -21.67
N LYS A 475 -25.71 7.95 -20.35
CA LYS A 475 -26.66 7.35 -19.39
C LYS A 475 -27.46 8.41 -18.65
N ILE A 476 -26.97 9.65 -18.58
CA ILE A 476 -27.52 10.74 -17.78
C ILE A 476 -27.59 12.00 -18.64
N GLU A 477 -28.80 12.56 -18.78
CA GLU A 477 -29.06 13.71 -19.66
C GLU A 477 -28.30 14.98 -19.22
N LYS A 478 -28.25 15.24 -17.91
CA LYS A 478 -27.55 16.38 -17.32
C LYS A 478 -26.36 15.92 -16.52
N SER A 479 -25.18 16.01 -17.12
CA SER A 479 -23.94 15.52 -16.57
C SER A 479 -22.85 16.59 -16.58
N LEU A 480 -22.06 16.62 -15.51
CA LEU A 480 -20.82 17.39 -15.43
C LEU A 480 -19.74 16.57 -14.72
N CYS A 481 -18.50 17.01 -14.85
CA CYS A 481 -17.37 16.46 -14.11
C CYS A 481 -16.82 17.48 -13.11
N CYS A 482 -16.64 17.07 -11.84
CA CYS A 482 -15.84 17.79 -10.86
C CYS A 482 -14.44 17.17 -10.79
N PHE A 483 -13.43 17.85 -11.34
CA PHE A 483 -12.05 17.39 -11.32
C PHE A 483 -11.30 18.00 -10.12
N ILE A 484 -10.83 17.17 -9.20
CA ILE A 484 -10.25 17.61 -7.91
C ILE A 484 -8.79 17.20 -7.78
N ALA A 485 -7.91 18.16 -7.51
CA ALA A 485 -6.47 17.90 -7.33
C ALA A 485 -5.83 18.85 -6.29
N PRO A 486 -4.63 18.55 -5.75
CA PRO A 486 -3.90 19.50 -4.90
C PRO A 486 -3.69 20.88 -5.54
N SER A 487 -3.35 20.90 -6.82
CA SER A 487 -3.25 22.09 -7.68
C SER A 487 -3.77 21.76 -9.08
N ILE A 488 -4.18 22.79 -9.83
CA ILE A 488 -4.60 22.65 -11.22
C ILE A 488 -3.54 23.30 -12.11
N PHE A 489 -2.97 22.52 -13.03
CA PHE A 489 -1.95 23.02 -13.93
C PHE A 489 -2.57 23.85 -15.05
N LYS A 490 -1.91 24.96 -15.41
CA LYS A 490 -2.43 25.92 -16.42
C LYS A 490 -2.76 25.27 -17.76
N ASP A 491 -1.96 24.30 -18.21
CA ASP A 491 -2.25 23.60 -19.47
C ASP A 491 -3.39 22.59 -19.32
N SER A 492 -3.64 22.07 -18.11
CA SER A 492 -4.84 21.26 -17.85
C SER A 492 -6.10 22.14 -17.95
N GLU A 493 -6.08 23.37 -17.43
CA GLU A 493 -7.18 24.32 -17.60
C GLU A 493 -7.44 24.66 -19.06
N ARG A 494 -6.38 24.89 -19.85
CA ARG A 494 -6.49 25.15 -21.30
C ARG A 494 -7.11 23.98 -22.04
N GLN A 495 -6.67 22.76 -21.73
CA GLN A 495 -7.17 21.54 -22.35
C GLN A 495 -8.63 21.23 -21.94
N ILE A 496 -9.00 21.54 -20.70
CA ILE A 496 -10.39 21.48 -20.24
C ILE A 496 -11.26 22.49 -21.02
N LYS A 497 -10.80 23.73 -21.19
CA LYS A 497 -11.50 24.74 -22.01
C LYS A 497 -11.67 24.28 -23.45
N PHE A 498 -10.64 23.68 -24.04
CA PHE A 498 -10.72 23.06 -25.35
C PHE A 498 -11.79 21.96 -25.39
N SER A 499 -11.81 21.06 -24.39
CA SER A 499 -12.81 19.99 -24.31
C SER A 499 -14.25 20.51 -24.24
N LYS A 500 -14.47 21.64 -23.54
CA LYS A 500 -15.76 22.31 -23.50
C LYS A 500 -16.13 22.93 -24.86
N GLN A 501 -15.17 23.52 -25.57
CA GLN A 501 -15.42 24.15 -26.86
C GLN A 501 -15.68 23.13 -27.98
N GLU A 502 -14.88 22.07 -28.02
CA GLU A 502 -14.91 21.07 -29.09
C GLU A 502 -16.00 20.01 -28.88
N TYR A 503 -16.14 19.52 -27.65
CA TYR A 503 -16.98 18.35 -27.33
C TYR A 503 -18.17 18.70 -26.42
N ASN A 504 -18.34 19.99 -26.06
CA ASN A 504 -19.36 20.45 -25.12
C ASN A 504 -19.31 19.78 -23.72
N LEU A 505 -18.14 19.27 -23.31
CA LEU A 505 -17.97 18.58 -22.04
C LEU A 505 -17.74 19.57 -20.88
N SER A 506 -18.64 19.55 -19.88
CA SER A 506 -18.57 20.41 -18.69
C SER A 506 -17.65 19.82 -17.61
N ILE A 507 -16.36 20.14 -17.66
CA ILE A 507 -15.38 19.74 -16.65
C ILE A 507 -15.01 20.96 -15.79
N HIS A 508 -15.27 20.87 -14.48
CA HIS A 508 -15.02 21.94 -13.51
C HIS A 508 -13.82 21.59 -12.63
N PRO A 509 -12.61 22.08 -12.97
CA PRO A 509 -11.42 21.85 -12.16
C PRO A 509 -11.48 22.64 -10.85
N LYS A 510 -11.19 21.98 -9.73
CA LYS A 510 -11.10 22.60 -8.41
C LYS A 510 -9.85 22.09 -7.70
N THR A 511 -9.10 23.00 -7.07
CA THR A 511 -8.12 22.56 -6.08
C THR A 511 -8.86 21.89 -4.92
N ILE A 512 -8.20 21.04 -4.13
CA ILE A 512 -8.78 20.46 -2.91
C ILE A 512 -9.35 21.56 -2.00
N ASN A 513 -8.66 22.70 -1.89
CA ASN A 513 -9.13 23.84 -1.10
C ASN A 513 -10.42 24.44 -1.67
N ASN A 514 -10.46 24.71 -2.98
CA ASN A 514 -11.63 25.29 -3.64
C ASN A 514 -12.83 24.33 -3.62
N PHE A 515 -12.58 23.02 -3.72
CA PHE A 515 -13.61 22.00 -3.55
C PHE A 515 -14.22 22.04 -2.14
N LEU A 516 -13.37 22.09 -1.11
CA LEU A 516 -13.81 22.18 0.29
C LEU A 516 -14.62 23.45 0.57
N GLU A 517 -14.21 24.58 0.00
CA GLU A 517 -14.96 25.83 0.07
C GLU A 517 -16.33 25.70 -0.62
N TYR A 518 -16.34 25.17 -1.85
CA TYR A 518 -17.55 24.93 -2.62
C TYR A 518 -18.59 24.09 -1.87
N ILE A 519 -18.22 22.90 -1.37
CA ILE A 519 -19.16 22.03 -0.65
C ILE A 519 -19.53 22.56 0.74
N SER A 520 -18.83 23.58 1.25
CA SER A 520 -19.15 24.19 2.54
C SER A 520 -20.21 25.28 2.41
N THR A 521 -20.29 25.95 1.25
CA THR A 521 -21.18 27.10 1.01
C THR A 521 -22.35 26.78 0.08
N SER A 522 -22.23 25.76 -0.76
CA SER A 522 -23.26 25.40 -1.74
C SER A 522 -24.41 24.65 -1.09
N LYS A 523 -25.64 24.93 -1.58
CA LYS A 523 -26.85 24.19 -1.17
C LYS A 523 -26.96 22.85 -1.90
N ASP A 524 -26.60 22.84 -3.18
CA ASP A 524 -26.66 21.68 -4.07
C ASP A 524 -25.25 21.33 -4.55
N PHE A 525 -25.01 20.05 -4.82
CA PHE A 525 -23.70 19.62 -5.34
C PHE A 525 -23.62 19.79 -6.85
N TYR A 526 -24.74 19.60 -7.56
CA TYR A 526 -24.86 19.87 -8.98
C TYR A 526 -25.00 21.38 -9.20
N CYS A 527 -24.06 22.01 -9.91
CA CYS A 527 -24.14 23.42 -10.25
C CYS A 527 -23.56 23.63 -11.66
N ASP A 528 -24.41 24.08 -12.59
CA ASP A 528 -24.09 24.29 -14.01
C ASP A 528 -23.29 25.59 -14.29
N ASN A 529 -23.03 26.41 -13.27
CA ASN A 529 -22.47 27.77 -13.42
C ASN A 529 -20.94 27.83 -13.37
#